data_AF-A0A2G9MYC7-F1
#
_entry.id   AF-A0A2G9MYC7-F1
#
_cell.length_a   1.000
_cell.length_b   1.000
_cell.length_c   1.000
_cell.angle_alpha   90.00
_cell.angle_beta   90.00
_cell.angle_gamma   90.00
#
_symmetry.space_group_name_H-M   'P 1'
#
loop_
_entity.id
_entity.type
_entity.pdbx_description
1 polymer ?
#
loop_
_entity_poly.entity_id
_entity_poly.type
_entity_poly.pdbx_seq_one_letter_code
_entity_poly.pdbx_strand_id
1 'polypeptide(L)'
;MEINLEVCRTIAVQYGLPLQFVAKEFYVFDVLGQIAELTAGKKELVFKGGTALNKIYLGKMQRFSEDLDFDLSAEREIGLT
;
A
#
# COMPACT_ATOMS: atom_id res chain seq x y z
N MET A 1 -7.07 10.29 -6.02
CA MET A 1 -8.55 10.24 -6.08
C MET A 1 -9.14 11.06 -4.92
N GLU A 2 -10.33 11.67 -5.04
CA GLU A 2 -10.95 12.35 -3.89
C GLU A 2 -11.65 11.33 -2.97
N ILE A 3 -11.49 11.47 -1.66
CA ILE A 3 -12.07 10.55 -0.68
C ILE A 3 -13.57 10.81 -0.47
N ASN A 4 -14.39 9.76 -0.52
CA ASN A 4 -15.81 9.84 -0.17
C ASN A 4 -16.00 9.58 1.35
N LEU A 5 -16.11 10.66 2.12
CA LEU A 5 -16.25 10.58 3.58
C LEU A 5 -17.51 9.85 4.06
N GLU A 6 -18.58 9.82 3.26
CA GLU A 6 -19.81 9.12 3.63
C GLU A 6 -19.64 7.60 3.54
N VAL A 7 -18.95 7.14 2.51
CA VAL A 7 -18.53 5.74 2.38
C VAL A 7 -17.60 5.36 3.54
N CYS A 8 -16.62 6.22 3.86
CA CYS A 8 -15.72 5.96 4.97
C CYS A 8 -16.47 5.87 6.32
N ARG A 9 -17.46 6.73 6.56
CA ARG A 9 -18.32 6.65 7.75
C ARG A 9 -19.12 5.36 7.81
N THR A 10 -19.69 4.93 6.70
CA THR A 10 -20.45 3.67 6.60
C THR A 10 -19.56 2.48 6.97
N ILE A 11 -18.37 2.40 6.39
CA ILE A 11 -17.38 1.34 6.68
C ILE A 11 -16.92 1.41 8.14
N ALA A 12 -16.63 2.61 8.66
CA ALA A 12 -16.21 2.81 10.05
C ALA A 12 -17.24 2.24 11.03
N VAL A 13 -18.53 2.52 10.82
CA VAL A 13 -19.61 1.96 11.63
C VAL A 13 -19.71 0.44 11.45
N GLN A 14 -19.69 -0.05 10.22
CA GLN A 14 -19.82 -1.49 9.90
C GLN A 14 -18.75 -2.35 10.59
N TYR A 15 -17.51 -1.84 10.66
CA TYR A 15 -16.37 -2.57 11.22
C TYR A 15 -16.03 -2.15 12.66
N GLY A 16 -16.78 -1.21 13.26
CA GLY A 16 -16.51 -0.70 14.60
C GLY A 16 -15.15 0.02 14.71
N LEU A 17 -14.71 0.68 13.64
CA LEU A 17 -13.42 1.35 13.56
C LEU A 17 -13.58 2.87 13.63
N PRO A 18 -12.66 3.59 14.28
CA PRO A 18 -12.55 5.03 14.13
C PRO A 18 -12.42 5.45 12.65
N LEU A 19 -13.18 6.48 12.24
CA LEU A 19 -13.21 7.00 10.86
C LEU A 19 -11.81 7.27 10.30
N GLN A 20 -10.91 7.78 11.14
CA GLN A 20 -9.53 8.08 10.76
C GLN A 20 -8.77 6.87 10.23
N PHE A 21 -9.05 5.65 10.72
CA PHE A 21 -8.36 4.45 10.23
C PHE A 21 -8.88 4.03 8.85
N VAL A 22 -10.17 4.19 8.59
CA VAL A 22 -10.75 3.94 7.26
C VAL A 22 -10.23 4.96 6.25
N ALA A 23 -10.18 6.24 6.63
CA ALA A 23 -9.63 7.28 5.77
C ALA A 23 -8.12 7.06 5.52
N LYS A 24 -7.36 6.66 6.54
CA LYS A 24 -5.95 6.33 6.40
C LYS A 24 -5.73 5.17 5.43
N GLU A 25 -6.52 4.11 5.54
CA GLU A 25 -6.47 2.96 4.64
C GLU A 25 -6.73 3.36 3.18
N PHE A 26 -7.70 4.24 2.93
CA PHE A 26 -7.92 4.81 1.59
C PHE A 26 -6.67 5.48 1.04
N TYR A 27 -6.02 6.35 1.81
CA TYR A 27 -4.83 7.06 1.35
C TYR A 27 -3.63 6.14 1.14
N VAL A 28 -3.44 5.12 1.99
CA VAL A 28 -2.40 4.10 1.80
C VAL A 28 -2.57 3.43 0.43
N PHE A 29 -3.78 3.03 0.06
CA PHE A 29 -4.05 2.43 -1.24
C PHE A 29 -3.95 3.42 -2.41
N ASP A 30 -4.41 4.67 -2.24
CA ASP A 30 -4.31 5.71 -3.28
C ASP A 30 -2.85 6.04 -3.60
N VAL A 31 -2.00 6.17 -2.58
CA VAL A 31 -0.55 6.39 -2.76
C VAL A 31 0.12 5.15 -3.34
N LEU A 32 -0.18 3.95 -2.84
CA LEU A 32 0.38 2.71 -3.38
C LEU A 32 0.02 2.51 -4.87
N GLY A 33 -1.20 2.85 -5.26
CA GLY A 33 -1.65 2.84 -6.66
C GLY A 33 -0.86 3.82 -7.53
N GLN A 34 -0.67 5.06 -7.08
CA GLN A 34 0.14 6.05 -7.78
C GLN A 34 1.60 5.60 -7.95
N ILE A 35 2.21 5.02 -6.90
CA ILE A 35 3.56 4.46 -6.98
C ILE A 35 3.60 3.35 -8.03
N ALA A 36 2.63 2.42 -8.00
CA ALA A 36 2.56 1.31 -8.95
C ALA A 36 2.41 1.79 -10.40
N GLU A 37 1.63 2.84 -10.67
CA GLU A 37 1.52 3.46 -12.00
C GLU A 37 2.84 4.08 -12.46
N LEU A 38 3.52 4.84 -11.59
CA LEU A 38 4.80 5.49 -11.91
C LEU A 38 5.96 4.51 -12.10
N THR A 39 5.86 3.33 -11.49
CA THR A 39 6.89 2.29 -11.55
C THR A 39 6.46 1.10 -12.41
N ALA A 40 5.33 1.18 -13.11
CA ALA A 40 4.84 0.12 -13.96
C ALA A 40 5.91 -0.29 -15.00
N GLY A 41 6.24 -1.59 -15.03
CA GLY A 41 7.26 -2.13 -15.93
C GLY A 41 8.72 -1.97 -15.44
N LYS A 42 8.98 -1.27 -14.33
CA LYS A 42 10.30 -1.20 -13.71
C LYS A 42 10.45 -2.33 -12.69
N LYS A 43 11.35 -3.29 -12.96
CA LYS A 43 11.64 -4.40 -12.03
C LYS A 43 12.48 -3.96 -10.81
N GLU A 44 12.95 -2.73 -10.82
CA GLU A 44 13.87 -2.21 -9.82
C GLU A 44 13.19 -1.82 -8.52
N LEU A 45 11.87 -1.61 -8.46
CA LEU A 45 11.18 -1.24 -7.22
C LEU A 45 10.36 -2.42 -6.68
N VAL A 46 10.71 -2.90 -5.48
CA VAL A 46 10.07 -4.06 -4.84
C VAL A 46 9.31 -3.63 -3.60
N PHE A 47 7.98 -3.78 -3.61
CA PHE A 47 7.13 -3.52 -2.44
C PHE A 47 7.27 -4.62 -1.39
N LYS A 48 7.51 -4.24 -0.13
CA LYS A 48 7.83 -5.17 0.97
C LYS A 48 7.28 -4.69 2.32
N GLY A 49 7.74 -5.33 3.39
CA GLY A 49 7.49 -4.87 4.76
C GLY A 49 6.12 -5.26 5.31
N GLY A 50 5.73 -4.57 6.38
CA GLY A 50 4.53 -4.90 7.15
C GLY A 50 3.23 -4.73 6.35
N THR A 51 3.18 -3.73 5.49
CA THR A 51 1.99 -3.42 4.69
C THR A 51 1.85 -4.36 3.51
N ALA A 52 2.95 -4.74 2.84
CA ALA A 52 2.93 -5.81 1.85
C ALA A 52 2.47 -7.14 2.45
N LEU A 53 3.00 -7.51 3.64
CA LEU A 53 2.54 -8.69 4.38
C LEU A 53 1.04 -8.64 4.63
N ASN A 54 0.56 -7.51 5.17
CA ASN A 54 -0.84 -7.29 5.52
C ASN A 54 -1.78 -7.39 4.31
N LYS A 55 -1.42 -6.79 3.17
CA LYS A 55 -2.31 -6.67 2.01
C LYS A 55 -2.25 -7.85 1.04
N ILE A 56 -1.11 -8.51 0.92
CA ILE A 56 -0.90 -9.56 -0.08
C ILE A 56 -1.02 -10.96 0.53
N TYR A 57 -0.55 -11.15 1.77
CA TYR A 57 -0.31 -12.51 2.30
C TYR A 57 -1.24 -12.92 3.44
N LEU A 58 -1.70 -11.99 4.29
CA LEU A 58 -2.53 -12.36 5.44
C LEU A 58 -4.01 -12.59 5.11
N GLY A 59 -4.47 -12.19 3.92
CA GLY A 59 -5.82 -12.46 3.42
C GLY A 59 -6.91 -11.93 4.35
N LYS A 60 -7.65 -12.86 5.01
CA LYS A 60 -8.73 -12.56 5.95
C LYS A 60 -8.24 -12.09 7.33
N MET A 61 -6.97 -12.33 7.67
CA MET A 61 -6.37 -11.95 8.95
C MET A 61 -5.65 -10.61 8.81
N GLN A 62 -6.38 -9.50 8.78
CA GLN A 62 -5.75 -8.18 8.60
C GLN A 62 -5.44 -7.49 9.93
N ARG A 63 -4.36 -6.71 9.92
CA ARG A 63 -3.97 -5.78 10.98
C ARG A 63 -3.77 -4.38 10.41
N PHE A 64 -3.63 -3.38 11.26
CA PHE A 64 -3.21 -2.06 10.78
C PHE A 64 -1.72 -2.06 10.42
N SER A 65 -1.42 -1.44 9.27
CA SER A 65 -0.08 -1.20 8.76
C SER A 65 -0.17 -0.10 7.71
N GLU A 66 0.48 1.02 7.97
CA GLU A 66 0.42 2.23 7.14
C GLU A 66 1.68 2.51 6.33
N ASP A 67 2.83 2.03 6.80
CA ASP A 67 4.12 2.36 6.19
C ASP A 67 4.27 1.61 4.86
N LEU A 68 4.69 2.32 3.81
CA LEU A 68 4.96 1.73 2.51
C LEU A 68 6.47 1.53 2.34
N ASP A 69 6.92 0.30 2.56
CA ASP A 69 8.34 -0.06 2.45
C ASP A 69 8.67 -0.57 1.03
N PHE A 70 9.77 -0.07 0.46
CA PHE A 70 10.27 -0.52 -0.84
C PHE A 70 11.78 -0.74 -0.81
N ASP A 71 12.23 -1.77 -1.53
CA ASP A 71 13.64 -1.93 -1.89
C ASP A 71 13.85 -1.49 -3.34
N LEU A 72 15.04 -0.96 -3.63
CA LEU A 72 15.53 -0.72 -4.99
C LEU A 72 16.54 -1.80 -5.39
N SER A 73 16.17 -2.62 -6.37
CA SER A 73 17.01 -3.58 -7.07
C SER A 73 17.73 -2.86 -8.21
N ALA A 74 18.96 -2.40 -7.97
CA ALA A 74 19.84 -2.02 -9.07
C ALA A 74 20.37 -3.30 -9.74
N GLU A 75 20.12 -3.49 -11.03
CA GLU A 75 20.95 -4.42 -11.81
C GLU A 75 22.38 -3.86 -11.75
N ARG A 76 23.28 -4.59 -11.08
CA ARG A 76 24.71 -4.32 -11.26
C ARG A 76 25.00 -4.65 -12.72
N GLU A 77 25.25 -3.64 -13.56
CA GLU A 77 26.09 -3.84 -14.73
C GLU A 77 27.42 -4.40 -14.19
N ILE A 78 27.58 -5.71 -14.33
CA ILE A 78 28.88 -6.33 -14.12
C ILE A 78 29.69 -5.86 -15.32
N GLY A 79 30.38 -4.74 -15.15
CA GLY A 79 31.32 -4.21 -16.13
C GLY A 79 32.45 -5.20 -16.33
N LEU A 80 32.21 -6.23 -17.14
CA LEU A 80 33.26 -7.05 -17.73
C LEU A 80 33.91 -6.18 -18.80
N THR A 81 34.90 -5.40 -18.33
CA THR A 81 35.94 -4.81 -19.17
C THR A 81 37.04 -5.84 -19.38
#